data_AF-A0A712CUX4-F1
#
_entry.id   AF-A0A712CUX4-F1
#
_cell.length_a   1.000
_cell.length_b   1.000
_cell.length_c   1.000
_cell.angle_alpha   90.00
_cell.angle_beta   90.00
_cell.angle_gamma   90.00
#
_symmetry.space_group_name_H-M   'P 1'
#
loop_
_entity.id
_entity.type
_entity.pdbx_description
1 polymer ?
#
loop_
_entity_poly.entity_id
_entity_poly.type
_entity_poly.pdbx_seq_one_letter_code
_entity_poly.pdbx_strand_id
1 'polypeptide(L)'
;LTIRQNGYVIYQSYVSPGAFAITDLNPTSSSGDLEVTVDEKDGSQQRYTVPYSTVPLLQREGRVKYDLVAGDFRSGNSQQSSPFFFQGTVIAGLPAGLTAYGGTQLADRYRAVVVGAGRNLGDWGAVSVDVTHARSQLADDSTHQGQSLRFLYAKSLNNYGTNFQLLGYRYSTRGFYTLDDVAYRSMEGYDYEYDSDGRRHKVPVAQSYHNLRYSKKGRFQVNISQNLGDYGSLYLSGSQQNYWNTADTNTWYQLGYASGWQGISYSLSWSWNESVGISGADRILAFNMSVPFSVLTGRRYARDTILDRTYATFNANRNRDGDNSWQTGVGGTLLEGRNLSYSVTQGRSSSNGYSGSASASWQATYGTLGVGYNYDRDQHDYNWQLSGGVVGHADGITFSQPLGDTNVLIKAPGAKGVRIENQTGVKTDWRGYAVMPYATVYRYNRVALDTNTMDNHTDVENNVSSVVPTEGALVRAAFDTRIGVRAIITARLGGRPLPFGAIVRETASGITSMVGDDGQIYLSGLPLKGELFIQWGEGKNARCIAPYALAEDSLKQAITIASATCIRPSS
;
A
#
# COMPACT_ATOMS: atom_id res chain seq x y z
N LEU A 1 -30.50 1.89 -11.97
CA LEU A 1 -30.22 2.13 -10.53
C LEU A 1 -28.89 2.84 -10.39
N THR A 2 -28.86 3.91 -9.61
CA THR A 2 -27.69 4.75 -9.39
C THR A 2 -27.53 5.00 -7.88
N ILE A 3 -26.34 4.78 -7.33
CA ILE A 3 -26.01 5.05 -5.92
C ILE A 3 -24.96 6.15 -5.89
N ARG A 4 -25.26 7.23 -5.16
CA ARG A 4 -24.36 8.35 -4.92
C ARG A 4 -23.92 8.37 -3.47
N GLN A 5 -22.71 8.87 -3.23
CA GLN A 5 -22.19 9.10 -1.89
C GLN A 5 -21.41 10.42 -1.90
N ASN A 6 -21.79 11.32 -1.00
CA ASN A 6 -21.28 12.70 -0.98
C ASN A 6 -21.43 13.44 -2.34
N GLY A 7 -22.54 13.18 -3.06
CA GLY A 7 -22.84 13.76 -4.37
C GLY A 7 -22.18 13.06 -5.58
N TYR A 8 -21.20 12.18 -5.37
CA TYR A 8 -20.52 11.45 -6.45
C TYR A 8 -21.19 10.10 -6.70
N VAL A 9 -21.33 9.70 -7.98
CA VAL A 9 -21.81 8.36 -8.34
C VAL A 9 -20.74 7.33 -7.99
N ILE A 10 -21.06 6.42 -7.07
CA ILE A 10 -20.16 5.34 -6.63
C ILE A 10 -20.56 3.97 -7.19
N TYR A 11 -21.79 3.81 -7.65
CA TYR A 11 -22.29 2.60 -8.28
C TYR A 11 -23.42 2.95 -9.24
N GLN A 12 -23.39 2.37 -10.44
CA GLN A 12 -24.45 2.53 -11.42
C GLN A 12 -24.59 1.22 -12.20
N SER A 13 -25.80 0.67 -12.21
CA SER A 13 -26.09 -0.57 -12.92
C SER A 13 -27.57 -0.67 -13.32
N TYR A 14 -27.84 -1.51 -14.32
CA TYR A 14 -29.19 -1.91 -14.70
C TYR A 14 -29.59 -3.14 -13.88
N VAL A 15 -30.79 -3.12 -13.30
CA VAL A 15 -31.37 -4.24 -12.55
C VAL A 15 -32.55 -4.80 -13.33
N SER A 16 -32.75 -6.12 -13.26
CA SER A 16 -33.93 -6.75 -13.87
C SER A 16 -35.20 -6.40 -13.09
N PRO A 17 -36.40 -6.45 -13.70
CA PRO A 17 -37.66 -6.23 -12.99
C PRO A 17 -37.83 -7.24 -11.84
N GLY A 18 -38.13 -6.75 -10.63
CA GLY A 18 -38.33 -7.58 -9.43
C GLY A 18 -37.43 -7.17 -8.26
N ALA A 19 -37.40 -8.00 -7.22
CA ALA A 19 -36.53 -7.77 -6.07
C ALA A 19 -35.05 -7.92 -6.46
N PHE A 20 -34.20 -7.01 -6.02
CA PHE A 20 -32.76 -7.03 -6.27
C PHE A 20 -31.98 -6.74 -4.98
N ALA A 21 -30.73 -7.20 -4.91
CA ALA A 21 -29.82 -6.92 -3.81
C ALA A 21 -28.45 -6.50 -4.38
N ILE A 22 -27.86 -5.43 -3.83
CA ILE A 22 -26.54 -4.93 -4.22
C ILE A 22 -25.54 -5.32 -3.12
N THR A 23 -24.66 -6.28 -3.40
CA THR A 23 -23.72 -6.85 -2.40
C THR A 23 -22.25 -6.45 -2.64
N ASP A 24 -21.98 -5.77 -3.74
CA ASP A 24 -20.67 -5.52 -4.35
C ASP A 24 -20.19 -4.06 -4.27
N LEU A 25 -20.89 -3.21 -3.52
CA LEU A 25 -20.41 -1.86 -3.17
C LEU A 25 -19.03 -1.93 -2.48
N ASN A 26 -18.11 -1.02 -2.81
CA ASN A 26 -16.83 -0.93 -2.10
C ASN A 26 -17.03 -0.37 -0.68
N PRO A 27 -16.35 -0.90 0.36
CA PRO A 27 -16.45 -0.35 1.71
C PRO A 27 -15.76 1.01 1.77
N THR A 28 -16.53 2.09 1.90
CA THR A 28 -16.03 3.45 2.07
C THR A 28 -16.25 3.87 3.53
N SER A 29 -15.31 3.50 4.42
CA SER A 29 -15.44 3.59 5.88
C SER A 29 -15.72 4.99 6.45
N SER A 30 -15.67 6.04 5.64
CA SER A 30 -15.82 7.44 6.09
C SER A 30 -16.48 8.36 5.07
N SER A 31 -17.24 7.83 4.12
CA SER A 31 -17.79 8.63 3.01
C SER A 31 -19.27 9.00 3.19
N GLY A 32 -19.86 8.76 4.37
CA GLY A 32 -21.23 9.11 4.75
C GLY A 32 -22.35 8.42 3.97
N ASP A 33 -23.55 8.99 3.96
CA ASP A 33 -24.76 8.30 3.55
C ASP A 33 -24.80 7.97 2.04
N LEU A 34 -25.48 6.87 1.72
CA LEU A 34 -25.68 6.37 0.37
C LEU A 34 -27.04 6.86 -0.15
N GLU A 35 -27.02 7.71 -1.16
CA GLU A 35 -28.23 8.16 -1.83
C GLU A 35 -28.53 7.24 -3.02
N VAL A 36 -29.64 6.49 -2.93
CA VAL A 36 -30.05 5.54 -3.96
C VAL A 36 -31.15 6.18 -4.80
N THR A 37 -30.99 6.12 -6.12
CA THR A 37 -32.00 6.50 -7.11
C THR A 37 -32.28 5.31 -8.03
N VAL A 38 -33.53 4.89 -8.09
CA VAL A 38 -34.01 3.88 -9.02
C VAL A 38 -34.84 4.58 -10.09
N ASP A 39 -34.24 4.75 -11.26
CA ASP A 39 -34.93 5.21 -12.46
C ASP A 39 -35.65 4.04 -13.12
N GLU A 40 -36.98 4.10 -13.14
CA GLU A 40 -37.85 3.09 -13.76
C GLU A 40 -38.02 3.36 -15.26
N LYS A 41 -38.43 2.32 -16.01
CA LYS A 41 -38.59 2.42 -17.47
C LYS A 41 -39.67 3.43 -17.90
N ASP A 42 -40.65 3.67 -17.05
CA ASP A 42 -41.73 4.65 -17.27
C ASP A 42 -41.31 6.11 -16.96
N GLY A 43 -40.06 6.32 -16.55
CA GLY A 43 -39.53 7.63 -16.17
C GLY A 43 -39.82 8.02 -14.73
N SER A 44 -40.52 7.18 -13.93
CA SER A 44 -40.65 7.40 -12.50
C SER A 44 -39.32 7.17 -11.78
N GLN A 45 -39.08 7.93 -10.71
CA GLN A 45 -37.87 7.84 -9.90
C GLN A 45 -38.21 7.52 -8.46
N GLN A 46 -37.62 6.46 -7.92
CA GLN A 46 -37.64 6.19 -6.48
C GLN A 46 -36.32 6.62 -5.88
N ARG A 47 -36.35 7.57 -4.94
CA ARG A 47 -35.15 8.08 -4.27
C ARG A 47 -35.25 7.83 -2.77
N TYR A 48 -34.24 7.19 -2.21
CA TYR A 48 -34.14 6.95 -0.78
C TYR A 48 -32.68 6.97 -0.34
N THR A 49 -32.44 7.33 0.92
CA THR A 49 -31.09 7.40 1.50
C THR A 49 -30.89 6.24 2.47
N VAL A 50 -29.78 5.51 2.31
CA VAL A 50 -29.32 4.47 3.22
C VAL A 50 -28.14 5.03 4.00
N PRO A 51 -28.31 5.34 5.30
CA PRO A 51 -27.23 5.95 6.05
C PRO A 51 -26.13 4.93 6.32
N TYR A 52 -24.87 5.36 6.25
CA TYR A 52 -23.72 4.46 6.32
C TYR A 52 -22.71 4.91 7.40
N SER A 53 -22.52 4.06 8.40
CA SER A 53 -21.50 4.19 9.44
C SER A 53 -21.00 2.80 9.80
N THR A 54 -19.69 2.66 10.04
CA THR A 54 -19.08 1.35 10.37
C THR A 54 -18.17 1.44 11.57
N VAL A 55 -18.39 0.56 12.55
CA VAL A 55 -17.36 0.21 13.55
C VAL A 55 -16.55 -0.98 13.05
N PRO A 56 -15.27 -1.15 13.46
CA PRO A 56 -14.37 -2.19 12.96
C PRO A 56 -14.88 -3.65 13.09
N LEU A 57 -15.92 -3.90 13.90
CA LEU A 57 -16.46 -5.23 14.19
C LEU A 57 -17.70 -5.61 13.37
N LEU A 58 -18.32 -4.67 12.64
CA LEU A 58 -19.49 -4.99 11.82
C LEU A 58 -19.11 -5.83 10.60
N GLN A 59 -19.96 -6.79 10.26
CA GLN A 59 -19.83 -7.62 9.06
C GLN A 59 -21.02 -7.40 8.14
N ARG A 60 -20.77 -7.49 6.83
CA ARG A 60 -21.85 -7.48 5.85
C ARG A 60 -22.74 -8.70 6.05
N GLU A 61 -24.03 -8.50 5.83
CA GLU A 61 -25.04 -9.56 5.88
C GLU A 61 -24.61 -10.77 5.04
N GLY A 62 -24.75 -11.96 5.62
CA GLY A 62 -24.37 -13.23 4.98
C GLY A 62 -22.87 -13.54 5.02
N ARG A 63 -22.00 -12.63 5.48
CA ARG A 63 -20.56 -12.91 5.64
C ARG A 63 -20.25 -13.42 7.04
N VAL A 64 -19.43 -14.46 7.09
CA VAL A 64 -18.88 -15.02 8.32
C VAL A 64 -17.37 -14.92 8.27
N LYS A 65 -16.78 -14.33 9.31
CA LYS A 65 -15.33 -14.32 9.55
C LYS A 65 -15.03 -15.18 10.77
N TYR A 66 -14.10 -16.12 10.65
CA TYR A 66 -13.64 -16.96 11.75
C TYR A 66 -12.12 -16.98 11.80
N ASP A 67 -11.57 -17.23 12.98
CA ASP A 67 -10.13 -17.36 13.23
C ASP A 67 -9.92 -18.42 14.31
N LEU A 68 -9.08 -19.42 14.02
CA LEU A 68 -8.73 -20.51 14.93
C LEU A 68 -7.20 -20.59 15.04
N VAL A 69 -6.68 -20.44 16.25
CA VAL A 69 -5.25 -20.44 16.54
C VAL A 69 -4.95 -21.40 17.67
N ALA A 70 -3.92 -22.22 17.53
CA ALA A 70 -3.41 -23.09 18.58
C ALA A 70 -1.89 -23.10 18.52
N GLY A 71 -1.23 -22.79 19.63
CA GLY A 71 0.23 -22.70 19.68
C GLY A 71 0.74 -22.06 20.96
N ASP A 72 2.06 -21.88 21.04
CA ASP A 72 2.68 -21.24 22.19
C ASP A 72 2.59 -19.72 22.11
N PHE A 73 2.25 -19.09 23.23
CA PHE A 73 2.30 -17.65 23.37
C PHE A 73 3.75 -17.16 23.29
N ARG A 74 4.04 -16.24 22.36
CA ARG A 74 5.35 -15.63 22.19
C ARG A 74 5.22 -14.11 22.10
N SER A 75 5.64 -13.43 23.15
CA SER A 75 5.68 -11.96 23.20
C SER A 75 7.05 -11.36 22.85
N GLY A 76 8.12 -12.17 22.92
CA GLY A 76 9.50 -11.67 22.84
C GLY A 76 10.03 -11.07 24.15
N ASN A 77 9.20 -10.97 25.20
CA ASN A 77 9.61 -10.47 26.51
C ASN A 77 10.16 -11.62 27.38
N SER A 78 11.40 -11.49 27.85
CA SER A 78 12.06 -12.48 28.72
C SER A 78 11.37 -12.69 30.08
N GLN A 79 10.60 -11.70 30.55
CA GLN A 79 9.85 -11.73 31.80
C GLN A 79 8.51 -12.48 31.70
N GLN A 80 8.10 -12.85 30.48
CA GLN A 80 6.91 -13.63 30.22
C GLN A 80 7.24 -15.10 29.94
N SER A 81 6.28 -15.96 30.26
CA SER A 81 6.28 -17.38 29.93
C SER A 81 5.66 -17.60 28.55
N SER A 82 5.85 -18.79 28.00
CA SER A 82 5.27 -19.20 26.71
C SER A 82 4.25 -20.32 26.89
N PRO A 83 3.09 -20.05 27.53
CA PRO A 83 2.06 -21.06 27.67
C PRO A 83 1.46 -21.43 26.31
N PHE A 84 1.18 -22.72 26.10
CA PHE A 84 0.34 -23.16 25.01
C PHE A 84 -1.08 -22.62 25.20
N PHE A 85 -1.68 -22.09 24.14
CA PHE A 85 -3.05 -21.60 24.15
C PHE A 85 -3.81 -22.01 22.89
N PHE A 86 -5.13 -22.04 23.03
CA PHE A 86 -6.10 -22.16 21.97
C PHE A 86 -6.96 -20.90 21.93
N GLN A 87 -7.20 -20.35 20.74
CA GLN A 87 -8.09 -19.23 20.50
C GLN A 87 -9.04 -19.57 19.36
N GLY A 88 -10.32 -19.26 19.54
CA GLY A 88 -11.30 -19.33 18.47
C GLY A 88 -12.21 -18.12 18.48
N THR A 89 -12.42 -17.48 17.33
CA THR A 89 -13.35 -16.36 17.18
C THR A 89 -14.24 -16.56 15.97
N VAL A 90 -15.48 -16.05 16.07
CA VAL A 90 -16.44 -16.04 14.98
C VAL A 90 -17.24 -14.74 14.99
N ILE A 91 -17.42 -14.14 13.82
CA ILE A 91 -18.17 -12.91 13.60
C ILE A 91 -19.10 -13.16 12.41
N ALA A 92 -20.39 -12.98 12.59
CA ALA A 92 -21.41 -13.23 11.56
C ALA A 92 -22.25 -11.97 11.32
N GLY A 93 -22.31 -11.54 10.06
CA GLY A 93 -23.21 -10.48 9.61
C GLY A 93 -24.62 -11.01 9.41
N LEU A 94 -25.57 -10.46 10.17
CA LEU A 94 -26.97 -10.83 10.21
C LEU A 94 -27.83 -9.78 9.47
N PRO A 95 -29.10 -10.10 9.16
CA PRO A 95 -30.01 -9.16 8.52
C PRO A 95 -30.22 -7.86 9.31
N ALA A 96 -30.67 -6.81 8.60
CA ALA A 96 -30.96 -5.48 9.15
C ALA A 96 -29.75 -4.79 9.80
N GLY A 97 -28.55 -5.05 9.27
CA GLY A 97 -27.30 -4.41 9.72
C GLY A 97 -26.84 -4.86 11.11
N LEU A 98 -27.35 -6.00 11.60
CA LEU A 98 -26.92 -6.62 12.84
C LEU A 98 -25.65 -7.45 12.60
N THR A 99 -24.75 -7.52 13.57
CA THR A 99 -23.59 -8.42 13.55
C THR A 99 -23.48 -9.04 14.92
N ALA A 100 -23.43 -10.37 15.00
CA ALA A 100 -23.18 -11.09 16.24
C ALA A 100 -21.77 -11.67 16.21
N TYR A 101 -21.08 -11.67 17.34
CA TYR A 101 -19.76 -12.26 17.44
C TYR A 101 -19.49 -12.85 18.80
N GLY A 102 -18.58 -13.80 18.82
CA GLY A 102 -18.11 -14.43 20.03
C GLY A 102 -16.75 -15.06 19.84
N GLY A 103 -16.14 -15.44 20.95
CA GLY A 103 -14.86 -16.10 20.91
C GLY A 103 -14.44 -16.64 22.28
N THR A 104 -13.39 -17.44 22.26
CA THR A 104 -12.80 -18.01 23.46
C THR A 104 -11.28 -18.02 23.34
N GLN A 105 -10.62 -17.92 24.49
CA GLN A 105 -9.19 -18.15 24.66
C GLN A 105 -9.01 -19.10 25.84
N LEU A 106 -8.26 -20.18 25.63
CA LEU A 106 -8.03 -21.24 26.60
C LEU A 106 -6.53 -21.52 26.70
N ALA A 107 -5.98 -21.42 27.90
CA ALA A 107 -4.63 -21.81 28.27
C ALA A 107 -4.67 -22.44 29.68
N ASP A 108 -3.56 -23.01 30.13
CA ASP A 108 -3.48 -23.67 31.44
C ASP A 108 -3.90 -22.74 32.60
N ARG A 109 -3.34 -21.52 32.62
CA ARG A 109 -3.59 -20.49 33.63
C ARG A 109 -4.62 -19.42 33.24
N TYR A 110 -5.26 -19.54 32.06
CA TYR A 110 -6.16 -18.50 31.55
C TYR A 110 -7.34 -19.07 30.77
N ARG A 111 -8.56 -18.62 31.07
CA ARG A 111 -9.75 -18.96 30.30
C ARG A 111 -10.62 -17.73 30.12
N ALA A 112 -10.97 -17.41 28.88
CA ALA A 112 -11.85 -16.31 28.58
C ALA A 112 -12.90 -16.68 27.53
N VAL A 113 -14.08 -16.08 27.66
CA VAL A 113 -15.18 -16.14 26.70
C VAL A 113 -15.68 -14.72 26.48
N VAL A 114 -15.88 -14.36 25.21
CA VAL A 114 -16.47 -13.08 24.81
C VAL A 114 -17.73 -13.32 24.00
N VAL A 115 -18.75 -12.50 24.26
CA VAL A 115 -19.97 -12.43 23.46
C VAL A 115 -20.26 -10.96 23.21
N GLY A 116 -20.58 -10.63 21.96
CA GLY A 116 -20.90 -9.26 21.57
C GLY A 116 -21.84 -9.19 20.39
N ALA A 117 -22.44 -8.02 20.24
CA ALA A 117 -23.26 -7.68 19.11
C ALA A 117 -23.01 -6.23 18.69
N GLY A 118 -23.12 -5.97 17.40
CA GLY A 118 -23.10 -4.63 16.83
C GLY A 118 -24.27 -4.42 15.89
N ARG A 119 -24.68 -3.17 15.75
CA ARG A 119 -25.73 -2.78 14.81
C ARG A 119 -25.36 -1.49 14.11
N ASN A 120 -25.50 -1.47 12.80
CA ASN A 120 -25.57 -0.22 12.06
C ASN A 120 -26.97 0.40 12.28
N LEU A 121 -27.04 1.51 12.99
CA LEU A 121 -28.29 2.23 13.31
C LEU A 121 -28.65 3.28 12.25
N GLY A 122 -27.94 3.29 11.12
CA GLY A 122 -28.15 4.29 10.07
C GLY A 122 -27.78 5.69 10.56
N ASP A 123 -28.74 6.62 10.56
CA ASP A 123 -28.53 8.05 10.89
C ASP A 123 -27.93 8.27 12.29
N TRP A 124 -28.13 7.31 13.18
CA TRP A 124 -27.62 7.37 14.54
C TRP A 124 -26.16 6.87 14.65
N GLY A 125 -25.57 6.37 13.57
CA GLY A 125 -24.23 5.80 13.52
C GLY A 125 -24.24 4.28 13.65
N ALA A 126 -23.10 3.70 14.00
CA ALA A 126 -22.93 2.28 14.29
C ALA A 126 -22.49 2.09 15.74
N VAL A 127 -23.11 1.12 16.43
CA VAL A 127 -22.77 0.74 17.81
C VAL A 127 -22.32 -0.71 17.87
N SER A 128 -21.41 -1.02 18.79
CA SER A 128 -21.16 -2.40 19.18
C SER A 128 -20.85 -2.51 20.67
N VAL A 129 -21.34 -3.58 21.28
CA VAL A 129 -21.15 -3.88 22.70
C VAL A 129 -20.70 -5.33 22.84
N ASP A 130 -19.67 -5.55 23.64
CA ASP A 130 -19.23 -6.89 24.02
C ASP A 130 -18.90 -6.99 25.51
N VAL A 131 -19.11 -8.19 26.04
CA VAL A 131 -18.72 -8.57 27.39
C VAL A 131 -17.76 -9.74 27.28
N THR A 132 -16.57 -9.57 27.86
CA THR A 132 -15.60 -10.64 28.05
C THR A 132 -15.62 -11.08 29.50
N HIS A 133 -15.82 -12.36 29.77
CA HIS A 133 -15.60 -12.96 31.07
C HIS A 133 -14.28 -13.73 31.06
N ALA A 134 -13.43 -13.52 32.08
CA ALA A 134 -12.13 -14.16 32.19
C ALA A 134 -11.91 -14.74 33.59
N ARG A 135 -11.31 -15.92 33.64
CA ARG A 135 -10.73 -16.55 34.82
C ARG A 135 -9.23 -16.70 34.60
N SER A 136 -8.46 -16.16 35.53
CA SER A 136 -7.01 -16.00 35.40
C SER A 136 -6.31 -16.47 36.65
N GLN A 137 -5.16 -17.14 36.50
CA GLN A 137 -4.24 -17.45 37.58
C GLN A 137 -2.94 -16.67 37.36
N LEU A 138 -2.59 -15.78 38.29
CA LEU A 138 -1.44 -14.89 38.15
C LEU A 138 -0.11 -15.59 38.53
N ALA A 139 0.99 -14.83 38.45
CA ALA A 139 2.34 -15.30 38.76
C ALA A 139 2.52 -15.77 40.23
N ASP A 140 1.73 -15.22 41.15
CA ASP A 140 1.69 -15.62 42.57
C ASP A 140 0.72 -16.78 42.86
N ASP A 141 0.27 -17.47 41.81
CA ASP A 141 -0.73 -18.54 41.83
C ASP A 141 -2.12 -18.13 42.35
N SER A 142 -2.37 -16.83 42.57
CA SER A 142 -3.69 -16.33 42.95
C SER A 142 -4.68 -16.40 41.78
N THR A 143 -5.90 -16.87 42.06
CA THR A 143 -6.96 -16.99 41.05
C THR A 143 -7.91 -15.80 41.11
N HIS A 144 -8.15 -15.17 39.97
CA HIS A 144 -9.05 -14.03 39.81
C HIS A 144 -10.13 -14.33 38.78
N GLN A 145 -11.29 -13.72 38.99
CA GLN A 145 -12.39 -13.73 38.01
C GLN A 145 -12.81 -12.29 37.77
N GLY A 146 -13.05 -11.97 36.51
CA GLY A 146 -13.43 -10.62 36.13
C GLY A 146 -14.19 -10.55 34.82
N GLN A 147 -14.81 -9.41 34.62
CA GLN A 147 -15.56 -9.08 33.42
C GLN A 147 -15.05 -7.75 32.84
N SER A 148 -15.07 -7.66 31.51
CA SER A 148 -14.77 -6.43 30.79
C SER A 148 -15.88 -6.14 29.80
N LEU A 149 -16.49 -4.95 29.92
CA LEU A 149 -17.50 -4.43 29.01
C LEU A 149 -16.82 -3.44 28.06
N ARG A 150 -17.03 -3.60 26.76
CA ARG A 150 -16.55 -2.67 25.74
C ARG A 150 -17.72 -2.14 24.93
N PHE A 151 -17.75 -0.83 24.76
CA PHE A 151 -18.68 -0.08 23.92
C PHE A 151 -17.88 0.64 22.84
N LEU A 152 -18.26 0.46 21.57
CA LEU A 152 -17.71 1.20 20.45
C LEU A 152 -18.84 1.89 19.69
N TYR A 153 -18.60 3.13 19.30
CA TYR A 153 -19.48 3.94 18.49
C TYR A 153 -18.71 4.62 17.36
N ALA A 154 -19.30 4.66 16.18
CA ALA A 154 -18.78 5.43 15.05
C ALA A 154 -19.94 6.11 14.31
N LYS A 155 -19.72 7.34 13.86
CA LYS A 155 -20.71 8.08 13.07
C LYS A 155 -20.04 9.05 12.12
N SER A 156 -20.44 8.99 10.86
CA SER A 156 -20.05 9.98 9.86
C SER A 156 -21.18 11.00 9.67
N LEU A 157 -20.90 12.29 9.86
CA LEU A 157 -21.82 13.42 9.70
C LEU A 157 -21.32 14.31 8.56
N ASN A 158 -21.39 13.79 7.34
CA ASN A 158 -20.88 14.48 6.15
C ASN A 158 -21.45 15.88 5.96
N ASN A 159 -22.74 16.07 6.21
CA ASN A 159 -23.41 17.37 6.02
C ASN A 159 -22.78 18.49 6.86
N TYR A 160 -22.20 18.14 8.01
CA TYR A 160 -21.49 19.07 8.89
C TYR A 160 -19.98 18.97 8.74
N GLY A 161 -19.46 18.07 7.89
CA GLY A 161 -18.03 17.78 7.76
C GLY A 161 -17.43 17.02 8.96
N THR A 162 -18.24 16.59 9.94
CA THR A 162 -17.76 15.91 11.15
C THR A 162 -17.70 14.41 10.95
N ASN A 163 -16.63 13.75 11.38
CA ASN A 163 -16.50 12.31 11.33
C ASN A 163 -15.99 11.79 12.67
N PHE A 164 -16.86 11.07 13.38
CA PHE A 164 -16.56 10.34 14.61
C PHE A 164 -16.09 8.95 14.22
N GLN A 165 -14.78 8.81 13.97
CA GLN A 165 -14.20 7.53 13.52
C GLN A 165 -14.33 6.45 14.58
N LEU A 166 -14.05 6.78 15.84
CA LEU A 166 -14.16 5.85 16.96
C LEU A 166 -14.36 6.59 18.29
N LEU A 167 -15.47 6.30 18.96
CA LEU A 167 -15.67 6.55 20.38
C LEU A 167 -15.72 5.21 21.08
N GLY A 168 -14.68 4.91 21.85
CA GLY A 168 -14.52 3.65 22.55
C GLY A 168 -14.52 3.85 24.06
N TYR A 169 -15.30 3.06 24.77
CA TYR A 169 -15.21 2.96 26.22
C TYR A 169 -15.12 1.51 26.65
N ARG A 170 -14.08 1.18 27.41
CA ARG A 170 -13.89 -0.15 28.00
C ARG A 170 -13.85 -0.01 29.50
N TYR A 171 -14.68 -0.78 30.20
CA TYR A 171 -14.66 -0.89 31.65
C TYR A 171 -14.33 -2.33 32.05
N SER A 172 -13.44 -2.51 33.01
CA SER A 172 -12.99 -3.83 33.45
C SER A 172 -12.99 -3.87 34.98
N THR A 173 -13.58 -4.93 35.53
CA THR A 173 -13.60 -5.18 36.98
C THR A 173 -12.20 -5.43 37.50
N ARG A 174 -11.98 -5.24 38.81
CA ARG A 174 -10.66 -5.43 39.46
C ARG A 174 -10.02 -6.81 39.23
N GLY A 175 -10.81 -7.86 39.08
CA GLY A 175 -10.32 -9.23 38.82
C GLY A 175 -10.16 -9.60 37.33
N PHE A 176 -10.30 -8.64 36.42
CA PHE A 176 -10.18 -8.89 34.98
C PHE A 176 -8.72 -8.77 34.52
N TYR A 177 -8.21 -9.85 33.94
CA TYR A 177 -6.88 -9.93 33.35
C TYR A 177 -6.95 -10.53 31.95
N THR A 178 -5.93 -10.28 31.14
CA THR A 178 -5.76 -10.84 29.80
C THR A 178 -4.73 -11.99 29.79
N LEU A 179 -4.66 -12.74 28.69
CA LEU A 179 -3.62 -13.77 28.53
C LEU A 179 -2.20 -13.18 28.65
N ASP A 180 -1.99 -11.98 28.12
CA ASP A 180 -0.72 -11.25 28.23
C ASP A 180 -0.36 -10.93 29.69
N ASP A 181 -1.34 -10.54 30.52
CA ASP A 181 -1.11 -10.27 31.94
C ASP A 181 -0.76 -11.57 32.71
N VAL A 182 -1.39 -12.69 32.36
CA VAL A 182 -1.13 -14.02 32.98
C VAL A 182 0.20 -14.62 32.58
N ALA A 183 0.73 -14.24 31.40
CA ALA A 183 1.99 -14.77 30.91
C ALA A 183 3.20 -14.32 31.75
N TYR A 184 3.11 -13.20 32.49
CA TYR A 184 4.21 -12.72 33.33
C TYR A 184 4.64 -13.72 34.40
N ARG A 185 5.96 -13.83 34.62
CA ARG A 185 6.55 -14.73 35.63
C ARG A 185 6.62 -14.11 37.02
N SER A 186 6.47 -12.80 37.15
CA SER A 186 6.47 -12.06 38.42
C SER A 186 5.30 -11.07 38.47
N MET A 187 4.84 -10.77 39.69
CA MET A 187 3.74 -9.82 39.92
C MET A 187 4.08 -8.36 39.60
N GLU A 188 5.36 -8.01 39.66
CA GLU A 188 5.90 -6.69 39.36
C GLU A 188 7.29 -6.84 38.75
N GLY A 189 7.64 -5.93 37.85
CA GLY A 189 8.96 -5.89 37.23
C GLY A 189 9.17 -4.64 36.38
N TYR A 190 10.45 -4.34 36.15
CA TYR A 190 10.89 -3.36 35.19
C TYR A 190 11.63 -4.09 34.08
N ASP A 191 11.32 -3.75 32.84
CA ASP A 191 12.15 -4.12 31.71
C ASP A 191 13.15 -3.01 31.42
N TYR A 192 14.41 -3.37 31.27
CA TYR A 192 15.51 -2.41 31.12
C TYR A 192 16.16 -2.58 29.75
N GLU A 193 16.56 -1.48 29.16
CA GLU A 193 17.29 -1.49 27.90
C GLU A 193 18.66 -2.18 28.04
N TYR A 194 18.90 -3.15 27.17
CA TYR A 194 20.19 -3.78 26.98
C TYR A 194 20.88 -3.13 25.79
N ASP A 195 22.16 -2.79 25.93
CA ASP A 195 23.02 -2.36 24.83
C ASP A 195 23.15 -3.47 23.77
N SER A 196 23.57 -3.15 22.54
CA SER A 196 23.59 -4.11 21.42
C SER A 196 24.48 -5.34 21.67
N ASP A 197 25.40 -5.25 22.64
CA ASP A 197 26.26 -6.34 23.14
C ASP A 197 25.65 -7.14 24.32
N GLY A 198 24.36 -6.93 24.63
CA GLY A 198 23.64 -7.62 25.71
C GLY A 198 24.03 -7.17 27.13
N ARG A 199 24.74 -6.04 27.28
CA ARG A 199 25.11 -5.45 28.58
C ARG A 199 24.13 -4.35 28.97
N ARG A 200 23.74 -4.26 30.24
CA ARG A 200 22.92 -3.15 30.74
C ARG A 200 23.67 -1.82 30.59
N HIS A 201 22.97 -0.76 30.17
CA HIS A 201 23.50 0.60 30.23
C HIS A 201 24.03 0.91 31.65
N LYS A 202 25.11 1.71 31.76
CA LYS A 202 25.65 2.18 33.06
C LYS A 202 24.62 2.94 33.90
N VAL A 203 23.59 3.50 33.26
CA VAL A 203 22.38 4.03 33.89
C VAL A 203 21.18 3.28 33.30
N PRO A 204 20.43 2.49 34.09
CA PRO A 204 19.35 1.67 33.55
C PRO A 204 18.19 2.56 33.08
N VAL A 205 17.87 2.51 31.78
CA VAL A 205 16.66 3.11 31.22
C VAL A 205 15.56 2.05 31.26
N ALA A 206 14.52 2.27 32.06
CA ALA A 206 13.37 1.39 32.09
C ALA A 206 12.54 1.59 30.81
N GLN A 207 12.44 0.56 29.97
CA GLN A 207 11.64 0.59 28.74
C GLN A 207 10.16 0.35 29.02
N SER A 208 9.86 -0.51 29.99
CA SER A 208 8.48 -0.76 30.41
C SER A 208 8.43 -1.17 31.89
N TYR A 209 7.29 -0.88 32.51
CA TYR A 209 6.97 -1.29 33.88
C TYR A 209 5.68 -2.10 33.84
N HIS A 210 5.69 -3.27 34.49
CA HIS A 210 4.46 -4.03 34.71
C HIS A 210 4.20 -4.21 36.19
N ASN A 211 2.93 -4.08 36.57
CA ASN A 211 2.46 -4.42 37.90
C ASN A 211 1.06 -5.02 37.80
N LEU A 212 0.95 -6.31 38.06
CA LEU A 212 -0.32 -7.04 37.99
C LEU A 212 -1.30 -6.61 39.09
N ARG A 213 -0.84 -5.87 40.12
CA ARG A 213 -1.73 -5.23 41.10
C ARG A 213 -2.44 -4.01 40.52
N TYR A 214 -1.87 -3.37 39.52
CA TYR A 214 -2.48 -2.25 38.79
C TYR A 214 -3.26 -2.77 37.58
N SER A 215 -4.27 -3.61 37.84
CA SER A 215 -5.18 -4.07 36.79
C SER A 215 -5.88 -2.88 36.11
N LYS A 216 -6.04 -2.94 34.79
CA LYS A 216 -6.67 -1.89 33.98
C LYS A 216 -8.15 -1.72 34.38
N LYS A 217 -8.58 -0.51 34.71
CA LYS A 217 -9.96 -0.20 35.17
C LYS A 217 -10.85 0.28 34.03
N GLY A 218 -10.51 1.41 33.43
CA GLY A 218 -11.34 2.08 32.44
C GLY A 218 -10.47 2.66 31.34
N ARG A 219 -10.85 2.44 30.08
CA ARG A 219 -10.19 3.02 28.92
C ARG A 219 -11.19 3.80 28.10
N PHE A 220 -10.98 5.10 27.95
CA PHE A 220 -11.69 5.94 27.00
C PHE A 220 -10.81 6.16 25.78
N GLN A 221 -11.40 6.12 24.59
CA GLN A 221 -10.74 6.38 23.31
C GLN A 221 -11.64 7.28 22.46
N VAL A 222 -11.03 8.27 21.82
CA VAL A 222 -11.71 9.21 20.94
C VAL A 222 -10.88 9.46 19.70
N ASN A 223 -11.53 9.45 18.53
CA ASN A 223 -10.97 9.92 17.28
C ASN A 223 -12.06 10.64 16.49
N ILE A 224 -11.90 11.95 16.34
CA ILE A 224 -12.83 12.86 15.69
C ILE A 224 -12.03 13.68 14.67
N SER A 225 -12.52 13.74 13.45
CA SER A 225 -12.02 14.65 12.42
C SER A 225 -13.14 15.54 11.92
N GLN A 226 -12.89 16.84 11.82
CA GLN A 226 -13.82 17.85 11.33
C GLN A 226 -13.22 18.50 10.08
N ASN A 227 -13.84 18.26 8.94
CA ASN A 227 -13.54 18.97 7.70
C ASN A 227 -14.23 20.35 7.73
N LEU A 228 -13.47 21.41 7.48
CA LEU A 228 -13.95 22.79 7.40
C LEU A 228 -13.98 23.30 5.95
N GLY A 229 -13.99 22.38 4.97
CA GLY A 229 -13.96 22.69 3.55
C GLY A 229 -12.64 23.35 3.14
N ASP A 230 -12.73 24.48 2.45
CA ASP A 230 -11.56 25.24 1.97
C ASP A 230 -10.73 25.84 3.12
N TYR A 231 -11.28 25.91 4.32
CA TYR A 231 -10.56 26.39 5.51
C TYR A 231 -9.68 25.32 6.16
N GLY A 232 -9.68 24.08 5.67
CA GLY A 232 -8.82 23.00 6.16
C GLY A 232 -9.55 21.97 7.03
N SER A 233 -8.83 21.34 7.95
CA SER A 233 -9.32 20.23 8.75
C SER A 233 -8.81 20.30 10.19
N LEU A 234 -9.70 20.00 11.14
CA LEU A 234 -9.38 19.82 12.55
C LEU A 234 -9.43 18.33 12.88
N TYR A 235 -8.56 17.86 13.76
CA TYR A 235 -8.63 16.51 14.30
C TYR A 235 -8.38 16.51 15.80
N LEU A 236 -9.04 15.59 16.49
CA LEU A 236 -8.86 15.28 17.90
C LEU A 236 -8.74 13.77 18.01
N SER A 237 -7.64 13.30 18.58
CA SER A 237 -7.43 11.90 18.91
C SER A 237 -6.94 11.78 20.34
N GLY A 238 -7.33 10.72 21.02
CA GLY A 238 -6.83 10.49 22.36
C GLY A 238 -7.30 9.21 23.01
N SER A 239 -6.60 8.85 24.08
CA SER A 239 -6.99 7.77 24.96
C SER A 239 -6.56 8.05 26.40
N GLN A 240 -7.43 7.70 27.33
CA GLN A 240 -7.16 7.76 28.75
C GLN A 240 -7.45 6.41 29.39
N GLN A 241 -6.48 5.87 30.11
CA GLN A 241 -6.54 4.58 30.77
C GLN A 241 -6.31 4.78 32.27
N ASN A 242 -7.32 4.39 33.04
CA ASN A 242 -7.29 4.37 34.50
C ASN A 242 -6.97 2.97 34.98
N TYR A 243 -6.39 2.87 36.17
CA TYR A 243 -5.99 1.62 36.80
C TYR A 243 -6.70 1.43 38.14
N TRP A 244 -6.78 0.19 38.60
CA TRP A 244 -7.16 -0.10 39.98
C TRP A 244 -5.93 0.02 40.88
N ASN A 245 -6.14 0.43 42.14
CA ASN A 245 -5.11 0.54 43.18
C ASN A 245 -4.02 1.63 42.96
N THR A 246 -4.18 2.49 41.95
CA THR A 246 -3.44 3.76 41.82
C THR A 246 -4.36 4.88 41.32
N ALA A 247 -4.02 6.13 41.63
CA ALA A 247 -4.66 7.32 41.07
C ALA A 247 -4.03 7.74 39.73
N ASP A 248 -2.89 7.17 39.38
CA ASP A 248 -2.17 7.49 38.15
C ASP A 248 -2.92 7.01 36.91
N THR A 249 -2.70 7.68 35.78
CA THR A 249 -3.37 7.38 34.51
C THR A 249 -2.39 7.37 33.36
N ASN A 250 -2.65 6.51 32.38
CA ASN A 250 -2.00 6.60 31.07
C ASN A 250 -2.87 7.49 30.19
N THR A 251 -2.36 8.64 29.80
CA THR A 251 -3.12 9.64 29.07
C THR A 251 -2.35 10.08 27.83
N TRP A 252 -2.99 9.96 26.67
CA TRP A 252 -2.46 10.46 25.41
C TRP A 252 -3.56 11.25 24.70
N TYR A 253 -3.30 12.52 24.40
CA TYR A 253 -4.20 13.38 23.64
C TYR A 253 -3.42 14.09 22.54
N GLN A 254 -4.03 14.24 21.37
CA GLN A 254 -3.51 15.03 20.27
C GLN A 254 -4.63 15.77 19.58
N LEU A 255 -4.50 17.09 19.53
CA LEU A 255 -5.37 17.99 18.79
C LEU A 255 -4.54 18.61 17.67
N GLY A 256 -5.09 18.72 16.46
CA GLY A 256 -4.41 19.45 15.41
C GLY A 256 -5.35 20.09 14.41
N TYR A 257 -4.78 21.05 13.71
CA TYR A 257 -5.35 21.77 12.60
C TYR A 257 -4.40 21.65 11.42
N ALA A 258 -4.89 21.25 10.27
CA ALA A 258 -4.12 21.17 9.04
C ALA A 258 -4.91 21.82 7.91
N SER A 259 -4.25 22.70 7.16
CA SER A 259 -4.86 23.41 6.04
C SER A 259 -3.85 23.62 4.92
N GLY A 260 -4.35 24.00 3.75
CA GLY A 260 -3.56 24.22 2.57
C GLY A 260 -3.98 25.51 1.87
N TRP A 261 -3.01 26.31 1.45
CA TRP A 261 -3.27 27.52 0.66
C TRP A 261 -2.38 27.52 -0.59
N GLN A 262 -3.02 27.50 -1.77
CA GLN A 262 -2.34 27.58 -3.07
C GLN A 262 -1.20 26.56 -3.26
N GLY A 263 -1.35 25.34 -2.71
CA GLY A 263 -0.34 24.27 -2.77
C GLY A 263 0.66 24.24 -1.60
N ILE A 264 0.66 25.26 -0.74
CA ILE A 264 1.40 25.28 0.52
C ILE A 264 0.57 24.56 1.57
N SER A 265 1.12 23.54 2.25
CA SER A 265 0.45 22.87 3.35
C SER A 265 1.03 23.30 4.68
N TYR A 266 0.19 23.60 5.66
CA TYR A 266 0.62 23.92 7.02
C TYR A 266 -0.25 23.18 8.05
N SER A 267 0.35 22.84 9.18
CA SER A 267 -0.34 22.18 10.28
C SER A 267 0.18 22.65 11.63
N LEU A 268 -0.73 22.75 12.59
CA LEU A 268 -0.46 23.03 13.98
C LEU A 268 -1.04 21.88 14.80
N SER A 269 -0.24 21.30 15.68
CA SER A 269 -0.67 20.20 16.54
C SER A 269 -0.19 20.42 17.96
N TRP A 270 -1.01 19.98 18.90
CA TRP A 270 -0.72 19.95 20.31
C TRP A 270 -0.93 18.54 20.82
N SER A 271 0.07 18.02 21.54
CA SER A 271 0.02 16.68 22.13
C SER A 271 0.32 16.73 23.62
N TRP A 272 -0.30 15.82 24.36
CA TRP A 272 -0.08 15.54 25.77
C TRP A 272 0.09 14.03 25.91
N ASN A 273 1.23 13.60 26.44
CA ASN A 273 1.48 12.22 26.82
C ASN A 273 1.86 12.10 28.31
N GLU A 274 1.27 11.14 29.02
CA GLU A 274 1.51 10.87 30.43
C GLU A 274 1.38 9.37 30.66
N SER A 275 2.29 8.79 31.45
CA SER A 275 2.38 7.34 31.66
C SER A 275 2.56 7.00 33.14
N VAL A 276 1.86 5.99 33.61
CA VAL A 276 1.97 5.43 34.96
C VAL A 276 3.38 4.88 35.17
N GLY A 277 3.97 5.23 36.31
CA GLY A 277 5.34 4.83 36.67
C GLY A 277 6.44 5.71 36.08
N ILE A 278 6.11 6.71 35.24
CA ILE A 278 7.04 7.72 34.72
C ILE A 278 6.56 9.08 35.22
N SER A 279 7.42 9.80 35.94
CA SER A 279 7.03 11.09 36.52
C SER A 279 6.94 12.19 35.46
N GLY A 280 5.77 12.80 35.32
CA GLY A 280 5.55 13.97 34.47
C GLY A 280 4.65 13.69 33.26
N ALA A 281 4.21 14.76 32.63
CA ALA A 281 3.44 14.77 31.41
C ALA A 281 4.20 15.56 30.34
N ASP A 282 4.48 14.92 29.21
CA ASP A 282 5.11 15.56 28.08
C ASP A 282 4.07 16.29 27.26
N ARG A 283 4.28 17.58 27.05
CA ARG A 283 3.39 18.43 26.25
C ARG A 283 4.19 19.04 25.12
N ILE A 284 3.75 18.82 23.88
CA ILE A 284 4.45 19.33 22.70
C ILE A 284 3.45 20.11 21.84
N LEU A 285 3.78 21.37 21.56
CA LEU A 285 3.15 22.15 20.51
C LEU A 285 4.08 22.12 19.29
N ALA A 286 3.58 21.65 18.15
CA ALA A 286 4.33 21.49 16.92
C ALA A 286 3.63 22.21 15.75
N PHE A 287 4.37 23.04 15.04
CA PHE A 287 3.96 23.68 13.79
C PHE A 287 4.80 23.10 12.66
N ASN A 288 4.17 22.70 11.57
CA ASN A 288 4.82 22.22 10.35
C ASN A 288 4.27 23.00 9.14
N MET A 289 5.14 23.34 8.21
CA MET A 289 4.81 23.99 6.95
C MET A 289 5.66 23.39 5.83
N SER A 290 5.03 23.12 4.69
CA SER A 290 5.70 22.63 3.48
C SER A 290 5.29 23.47 2.27
N VAL A 291 6.29 24.00 1.57
CA VAL A 291 6.16 24.91 0.44
C VAL A 291 6.79 24.24 -0.79
N PRO A 292 6.00 23.68 -1.72
CA PRO A 292 6.55 23.17 -2.97
C PRO A 292 7.00 24.32 -3.88
N PHE A 293 8.19 24.20 -4.47
CA PHE A 293 8.75 25.25 -5.33
C PHE A 293 8.02 25.38 -6.66
N SER A 294 7.21 24.39 -7.05
CA SER A 294 6.30 24.48 -8.20
C SER A 294 5.27 25.62 -8.07
N VAL A 295 5.03 26.15 -6.86
CA VAL A 295 4.21 27.34 -6.64
C VAL A 295 4.92 28.60 -7.14
N LEU A 296 6.26 28.65 -7.09
CA LEU A 296 7.07 29.78 -7.54
C LEU A 296 7.19 29.86 -9.07
N THR A 297 7.08 28.71 -9.77
CA THR A 297 7.25 28.62 -11.22
C THR A 297 5.95 28.86 -12.00
N GLY A 298 4.81 29.05 -11.32
CA GLY A 298 3.49 29.21 -11.94
C GLY A 298 2.94 27.95 -12.63
N ARG A 299 3.75 26.89 -12.75
CA ARG A 299 3.42 25.59 -13.35
C ARG A 299 2.96 24.63 -12.27
N ARG A 300 1.75 24.86 -11.74
CA ARG A 300 1.22 24.19 -10.55
C ARG A 300 1.12 22.66 -10.64
N TYR A 301 1.16 22.09 -11.85
CA TYR A 301 0.97 20.65 -12.08
C TYR A 301 2.08 19.95 -12.89
N ALA A 302 3.01 20.69 -13.52
CA ALA A 302 4.08 20.08 -14.31
C ALA A 302 5.30 19.84 -13.41
N ARG A 303 5.69 18.57 -13.21
CA ARG A 303 6.88 18.17 -12.44
C ARG A 303 8.04 17.82 -13.37
N ASP A 304 8.31 18.65 -14.36
CA ASP A 304 9.29 18.31 -15.40
C ASP A 304 10.70 18.72 -15.00
N THR A 305 10.84 19.83 -14.29
CA THR A 305 12.14 20.33 -13.83
C THR A 305 12.49 19.84 -12.43
N ILE A 306 13.78 19.93 -12.07
CA ILE A 306 14.25 19.65 -10.70
C ILE A 306 13.57 20.61 -9.71
N LEU A 307 13.44 21.90 -10.05
CA LEU A 307 12.80 22.90 -9.19
C LEU A 307 11.34 22.55 -8.89
N ASP A 308 10.58 22.06 -9.88
CA ASP A 308 9.17 21.68 -9.66
C ASP A 308 9.02 20.40 -8.80
N ARG A 309 10.11 19.65 -8.61
CA ARG A 309 10.19 18.44 -7.76
C ARG A 309 10.78 18.73 -6.38
N THR A 310 11.13 19.99 -6.11
CA THR A 310 11.72 20.44 -4.84
C THR A 310 10.66 21.09 -3.95
N TYR A 311 10.79 20.90 -2.65
CA TYR A 311 9.96 21.54 -1.63
C TYR A 311 10.83 22.00 -0.46
N ALA A 312 10.41 23.08 0.19
CA ALA A 312 10.98 23.54 1.45
C ALA A 312 10.06 23.17 2.61
N THR A 313 10.63 22.81 3.75
CA THR A 313 9.91 22.50 4.98
C THR A 313 10.37 23.39 6.11
N PHE A 314 9.44 23.82 6.94
CA PHE A 314 9.73 24.49 8.20
C PHE A 314 8.97 23.78 9.31
N ASN A 315 9.63 23.48 10.42
CA ASN A 315 8.98 22.93 11.61
C ASN A 315 9.44 23.70 12.84
N ALA A 316 8.53 23.93 13.77
CA ALA A 316 8.81 24.56 15.05
C ALA A 316 8.07 23.82 16.16
N ASN A 317 8.81 23.32 17.14
CA ASN A 317 8.28 22.57 18.26
C ASN A 317 8.63 23.28 19.57
N ARG A 318 7.72 23.21 20.54
CA ARG A 318 7.93 23.66 21.91
C ARG A 318 7.46 22.59 22.89
N ASN A 319 8.36 22.12 23.76
CA ASN A 319 8.03 21.15 24.80
C ASN A 319 7.56 21.84 26.10
N ARG A 320 7.14 21.04 27.10
CA ARG A 320 6.70 21.52 28.42
C ARG A 320 7.79 22.29 29.16
N ASP A 321 9.04 21.82 29.06
CA ASP A 321 10.16 22.34 29.84
C ASP A 321 10.69 23.66 29.25
N GLY A 322 10.04 24.16 28.19
CA GLY A 322 10.32 25.43 27.55
C GLY A 322 11.32 25.33 26.40
N ASP A 323 11.75 24.11 26.05
CA ASP A 323 12.66 23.91 24.94
C ASP A 323 11.96 24.18 23.62
N ASN A 324 12.58 25.05 22.85
CA ASN A 324 12.13 25.42 21.53
C ASN A 324 13.10 24.83 20.52
N SER A 325 12.58 24.05 19.58
CA SER A 325 13.37 23.50 18.47
C SER A 325 12.73 23.87 17.14
N TRP A 326 13.49 24.56 16.30
CA TRP A 326 13.05 24.93 14.96
C TRP A 326 13.98 24.29 13.93
N GLN A 327 13.43 23.80 12.84
CA GLN A 327 14.15 23.17 11.75
C GLN A 327 13.60 23.65 10.41
N THR A 328 14.50 23.95 9.48
CA THR A 328 14.19 24.27 8.10
C THR A 328 14.88 23.26 7.20
N GLY A 329 14.32 22.97 6.04
CA GLY A 329 14.91 22.00 5.14
C GLY A 329 14.43 22.14 3.71
N VAL A 330 15.17 21.49 2.81
CA VAL A 330 14.86 21.38 1.39
C VAL A 330 14.99 19.92 0.99
N GLY A 331 13.98 19.40 0.32
CA GLY A 331 13.97 18.04 -0.20
C GLY A 331 13.33 17.93 -1.56
N GLY A 332 13.51 16.79 -2.22
CA GLY A 332 12.93 16.55 -3.54
C GLY A 332 13.37 15.23 -4.15
N THR A 333 13.09 15.06 -5.44
CA THR A 333 13.52 13.90 -6.23
C THR A 333 14.32 14.30 -7.46
N LEU A 334 15.41 13.59 -7.72
CA LEU A 334 16.32 13.75 -8.85
C LEU A 334 16.23 12.56 -9.82
N LEU A 335 17.03 12.62 -10.90
CA LEU A 335 17.08 11.66 -12.00
C LEU A 335 15.82 11.65 -12.88
N GLU A 336 15.97 11.11 -14.09
CA GLU A 336 14.88 10.96 -15.05
C GLU A 336 13.73 10.12 -14.47
N GLY A 337 14.07 9.02 -13.79
CA GLY A 337 13.12 8.09 -13.17
C GLY A 337 12.55 8.55 -11.83
N ARG A 338 12.89 9.77 -11.36
CA ARG A 338 12.46 10.31 -10.05
C ARG A 338 12.74 9.37 -8.87
N ASN A 339 13.78 8.56 -9.01
CA ASN A 339 14.08 7.44 -8.13
C ASN A 339 15.23 7.73 -7.15
N LEU A 340 15.76 8.95 -7.13
CA LEU A 340 16.69 9.43 -6.11
C LEU A 340 16.00 10.53 -5.30
N SER A 341 15.64 10.25 -4.05
CA SER A 341 15.16 11.27 -3.12
C SER A 341 16.32 11.86 -2.33
N TYR A 342 16.21 13.14 -1.97
CA TYR A 342 17.15 13.81 -1.09
C TYR A 342 16.42 14.71 -0.11
N SER A 343 17.02 14.92 1.06
CA SER A 343 16.54 15.86 2.07
C SER A 343 17.72 16.44 2.84
N VAL A 344 17.78 17.75 2.94
CA VAL A 344 18.75 18.49 3.73
C VAL A 344 18.00 19.36 4.71
N THR A 345 18.29 19.25 6.00
CA THR A 345 17.65 20.01 7.05
C THR A 345 18.69 20.62 7.99
N GLN A 346 18.36 21.79 8.52
CA GLN A 346 19.16 22.50 9.50
C GLN A 346 18.21 22.99 10.60
N GLY A 347 18.55 22.73 11.85
CA GLY A 347 17.77 23.13 12.99
C GLY A 347 18.60 23.71 14.12
N ARG A 348 17.87 24.22 15.11
CA ARG A 348 18.40 24.67 16.38
C ARG A 348 17.39 24.35 17.47
N SER A 349 17.85 23.69 18.52
CA SER A 349 17.14 23.51 19.79
C SER A 349 17.77 24.41 20.87
N SER A 350 16.96 24.94 21.78
CA SER A 350 17.46 25.66 22.95
C SER A 350 18.29 24.78 23.88
N SER A 351 17.95 23.49 24.00
CA SER A 351 18.64 22.52 24.86
C SER A 351 19.90 21.94 24.20
N ASN A 352 19.79 21.53 22.94
CA ASN A 352 20.81 20.72 22.25
C ASN A 352 21.67 21.53 21.28
N GLY A 353 21.44 22.84 21.15
CA GLY A 353 22.21 23.70 20.24
C GLY A 353 21.82 23.51 18.78
N TYR A 354 22.79 23.58 17.87
CA TYR A 354 22.54 23.41 16.44
C TYR A 354 22.46 21.91 16.07
N SER A 355 21.62 21.61 15.10
CA SER A 355 21.45 20.27 14.53
C SER A 355 21.32 20.35 13.02
N GLY A 356 21.66 19.29 12.31
CA GLY A 356 21.40 19.21 10.88
C GLY A 356 21.47 17.79 10.36
N SER A 357 20.77 17.54 9.27
CA SER A 357 20.80 16.25 8.58
C SER A 357 20.84 16.43 7.08
N ALA A 358 21.55 15.54 6.40
CA ALA A 358 21.56 15.40 4.96
C ALA A 358 21.38 13.93 4.63
N SER A 359 20.38 13.61 3.82
CA SER A 359 20.09 12.24 3.43
C SER A 359 19.78 12.15 1.94
N ALA A 360 20.14 11.01 1.35
CA ALA A 360 19.81 10.65 -0.01
C ALA A 360 19.41 9.17 -0.06
N SER A 361 18.35 8.86 -0.78
CA SER A 361 17.85 7.48 -0.95
C SER A 361 17.58 7.21 -2.42
N TRP A 362 18.28 6.22 -2.97
CA TRP A 362 18.21 5.81 -4.36
C TRP A 362 17.50 4.47 -4.51
N GLN A 363 16.34 4.46 -5.17
CA GLN A 363 15.65 3.27 -5.63
C GLN A 363 16.23 2.83 -6.98
N ALA A 364 17.30 2.04 -6.92
CA ALA A 364 17.95 1.48 -8.10
C ALA A 364 17.16 0.28 -8.67
N THR A 365 17.64 -0.26 -9.79
CA THR A 365 17.03 -1.42 -10.46
C THR A 365 17.13 -2.70 -9.65
N TYR A 366 18.25 -2.90 -8.96
CA TYR A 366 18.56 -4.15 -8.25
C TYR A 366 18.56 -4.00 -6.72
N GLY A 367 18.01 -2.90 -6.18
CA GLY A 367 18.03 -2.62 -4.76
C GLY A 367 17.76 -1.16 -4.44
N THR A 368 17.76 -0.82 -3.16
CA THR A 368 17.70 0.55 -2.66
C THR A 368 18.91 0.86 -1.81
N LEU A 369 19.46 2.06 -1.98
CA LEU A 369 20.64 2.55 -1.27
C LEU A 369 20.28 3.88 -0.58
N GLY A 370 20.35 3.90 0.74
CA GLY A 370 20.21 5.10 1.56
C GLY A 370 21.55 5.50 2.16
N VAL A 371 21.84 6.79 2.14
CA VAL A 371 22.94 7.39 2.90
C VAL A 371 22.42 8.59 3.67
N GLY A 372 22.92 8.78 4.88
CA GLY A 372 22.52 9.85 5.79
C GLY A 372 23.70 10.32 6.59
N TYR A 373 23.75 11.63 6.81
CA TYR A 373 24.67 12.28 7.71
C TYR A 373 23.84 13.15 8.64
N ASN A 374 23.94 12.89 9.94
CA ASN A 374 23.31 13.71 10.96
C ASN A 374 24.41 14.27 11.86
N TYR A 375 24.23 15.49 12.29
CA TYR A 375 25.13 16.08 13.27
C TYR A 375 24.34 16.93 14.26
N ASP A 376 24.76 16.85 15.51
CA ASP A 376 24.33 17.70 16.61
C ASP A 376 25.57 18.27 17.28
N ARG A 377 25.39 19.07 18.34
CA ARG A 377 26.50 19.72 19.06
C ARG A 377 27.61 18.74 19.50
N ASP A 378 27.22 17.56 19.98
CA ASP A 378 28.12 16.61 20.65
C ASP A 378 28.32 15.30 19.87
N GLN A 379 27.62 15.10 18.75
CA GLN A 379 27.59 13.83 18.02
C GLN A 379 27.53 14.04 16.50
N HIS A 380 28.20 13.14 15.77
CA HIS A 380 28.17 13.07 14.31
C HIS A 380 27.91 11.62 13.89
N ASP A 381 26.82 11.39 13.19
CA ASP A 381 26.38 10.07 12.78
C ASP A 381 26.37 9.93 11.26
N TYR A 382 26.94 8.81 10.80
CA TYR A 382 26.94 8.43 9.39
C TYR A 382 26.14 7.14 9.24
N ASN A 383 25.01 7.25 8.55
CA ASN A 383 24.08 6.16 8.36
C ASN A 383 24.14 5.71 6.89
N TRP A 384 24.18 4.41 6.66
CA TRP A 384 24.09 3.84 5.32
C TRP A 384 23.21 2.60 5.38
N GLN A 385 22.37 2.43 4.36
CA GLN A 385 21.42 1.33 4.25
C GLN A 385 21.45 0.80 2.83
N LEU A 386 21.72 -0.50 2.69
CA LEU A 386 21.53 -1.21 1.44
C LEU A 386 20.43 -2.26 1.65
N SER A 387 19.46 -2.33 0.75
CA SER A 387 18.43 -3.35 0.78
C SER A 387 18.08 -3.80 -0.62
N GLY A 388 17.73 -5.08 -0.78
CA GLY A 388 17.42 -5.66 -2.08
C GLY A 388 16.79 -7.03 -1.91
N GLY A 389 16.31 -7.58 -3.02
CA GLY A 389 15.73 -8.91 -3.11
C GLY A 389 16.52 -9.78 -4.08
N VAL A 390 16.49 -11.08 -3.84
CA VAL A 390 17.04 -12.10 -4.74
C VAL A 390 15.97 -13.17 -4.93
N VAL A 391 15.63 -13.45 -6.18
CA VAL A 391 14.65 -14.46 -6.55
C VAL A 391 15.34 -15.55 -7.35
N GLY A 392 15.33 -16.77 -6.81
CA GLY A 392 15.68 -17.98 -7.55
C GLY A 392 14.44 -18.55 -8.24
N HIS A 393 14.51 -18.76 -9.55
CA HIS A 393 13.44 -19.34 -10.35
C HIS A 393 14.00 -20.32 -11.40
N ALA A 394 13.12 -21.02 -12.11
CA ALA A 394 13.52 -22.03 -13.09
C ALA A 394 14.44 -21.53 -14.22
N ASP A 395 14.47 -20.21 -14.45
CA ASP A 395 15.29 -19.56 -15.48
C ASP A 395 16.53 -18.84 -14.89
N GLY A 396 16.86 -19.06 -13.61
CA GLY A 396 18.06 -18.54 -12.96
C GLY A 396 17.79 -17.67 -11.72
N ILE A 397 18.66 -16.69 -11.49
CA ILE A 397 18.59 -15.77 -10.35
C ILE A 397 18.35 -14.35 -10.88
N THR A 398 17.35 -13.66 -10.33
CA THR A 398 17.07 -12.26 -10.64
C THR A 398 17.15 -11.42 -9.36
N PHE A 399 17.92 -10.34 -9.43
CA PHE A 399 18.00 -9.34 -8.36
C PHE A 399 16.87 -8.32 -8.49
N SER A 400 16.44 -7.78 -7.37
CA SER A 400 15.33 -6.84 -7.32
C SER A 400 15.47 -5.82 -6.20
N GLN A 401 14.58 -4.83 -6.21
CA GLN A 401 14.27 -4.07 -4.99
C GLN A 401 13.75 -5.02 -3.89
N PRO A 402 13.72 -4.61 -2.61
CA PRO A 402 13.19 -5.41 -1.51
C PRO A 402 11.83 -6.01 -1.84
N LEU A 403 11.67 -7.32 -1.59
CA LEU A 403 10.46 -8.06 -1.93
C LEU A 403 9.38 -7.78 -0.88
N GLY A 404 8.14 -7.60 -1.33
CA GLY A 404 6.96 -7.71 -0.48
C GLY A 404 6.52 -9.16 -0.33
N ASP A 405 5.36 -9.37 0.29
CA ASP A 405 4.81 -10.73 0.49
C ASP A 405 4.42 -11.39 -0.83
N THR A 406 3.91 -10.62 -1.79
CA THR A 406 3.43 -11.12 -3.08
C THR A 406 4.09 -10.36 -4.22
N ASN A 407 4.68 -11.11 -5.16
CA ASN A 407 5.61 -10.60 -6.15
C ASN A 407 5.26 -11.10 -7.55
N VAL A 408 5.72 -10.37 -8.58
CA VAL A 408 5.58 -10.82 -9.99
C VAL A 408 6.95 -10.90 -10.64
N LEU A 409 7.31 -12.09 -11.13
CA LEU A 409 8.49 -12.32 -11.95
C LEU A 409 8.17 -11.99 -13.41
N ILE A 410 8.82 -10.99 -13.96
CA ILE A 410 8.75 -10.62 -15.36
C ILE A 410 9.79 -11.42 -16.13
N LYS A 411 9.35 -12.10 -17.18
CA LYS A 411 10.17 -12.85 -18.13
C LYS A 411 9.99 -12.27 -19.52
N ALA A 412 10.98 -11.51 -19.98
CA ALA A 412 11.02 -10.91 -21.32
C ALA A 412 12.41 -11.13 -21.95
N PRO A 413 12.77 -12.37 -22.33
CA PRO A 413 14.14 -12.73 -22.69
C PRO A 413 14.76 -11.80 -23.74
N GLY A 414 15.91 -11.21 -23.43
CA GLY A 414 16.60 -10.28 -24.35
C GLY A 414 16.09 -8.84 -24.37
N ALA A 415 14.93 -8.53 -23.79
CA ALA A 415 14.51 -7.15 -23.55
C ALA A 415 15.28 -6.56 -22.37
N LYS A 416 16.49 -6.05 -22.61
CA LYS A 416 17.40 -5.54 -21.57
C LYS A 416 17.11 -4.09 -21.19
N GLY A 417 17.13 -3.79 -19.88
CA GLY A 417 17.07 -2.41 -19.38
C GLY A 417 15.72 -1.71 -19.57
N VAL A 418 14.69 -2.48 -19.89
CA VAL A 418 13.33 -2.00 -20.17
C VAL A 418 12.64 -1.67 -18.85
N ARG A 419 12.07 -0.46 -18.77
CA ARG A 419 11.30 -0.02 -17.60
C ARG A 419 9.96 -0.74 -17.53
N ILE A 420 9.50 -0.95 -16.31
CA ILE A 420 8.15 -1.45 -16.04
C ILE A 420 7.25 -0.27 -15.70
N GLU A 421 6.10 -0.15 -16.37
CA GLU A 421 5.17 0.95 -16.12
C GLU A 421 4.69 0.96 -14.67
N ASN A 422 4.51 2.15 -14.10
CA ASN A 422 4.07 2.38 -12.72
C ASN A 422 4.99 1.75 -11.64
N GLN A 423 6.22 1.38 -11.99
CA GLN A 423 7.20 0.83 -11.05
C GLN A 423 8.49 1.66 -11.06
N THR A 424 8.66 2.48 -10.03
CA THR A 424 9.81 3.40 -9.91
C THR A 424 11.11 2.61 -9.76
N GLY A 425 12.08 2.87 -10.64
CA GLY A 425 13.41 2.27 -10.59
C GLY A 425 13.51 0.84 -11.12
N VAL A 426 12.40 0.11 -11.27
CA VAL A 426 12.38 -1.29 -11.73
C VAL A 426 12.64 -1.37 -13.24
N LYS A 427 13.63 -2.17 -13.63
CA LYS A 427 13.99 -2.45 -15.02
C LYS A 427 14.36 -3.92 -15.19
N THR A 428 14.22 -4.44 -16.40
CA THR A 428 14.73 -5.77 -16.75
C THR A 428 16.26 -5.82 -16.68
N ASP A 429 16.76 -6.94 -16.17
CA ASP A 429 18.18 -7.27 -16.10
C ASP A 429 18.77 -7.50 -17.51
N TRP A 430 20.06 -7.81 -17.57
CA TRP A 430 20.76 -8.08 -18.83
C TRP A 430 20.23 -9.29 -19.60
N ARG A 431 19.45 -10.17 -18.96
CA ARG A 431 18.80 -11.34 -19.57
C ARG A 431 17.36 -11.07 -19.95
N GLY A 432 16.78 -9.94 -19.51
CA GLY A 432 15.38 -9.60 -19.74
C GLY A 432 14.43 -10.01 -18.61
N TYR A 433 14.95 -10.20 -17.38
CA TYR A 433 14.14 -10.55 -16.21
C TYR A 433 14.06 -9.40 -15.21
N ALA A 434 12.91 -9.21 -14.60
CA ALA A 434 12.73 -8.28 -13.48
C ALA A 434 11.80 -8.90 -12.44
N VAL A 435 11.82 -8.38 -11.22
CA VAL A 435 10.82 -8.71 -10.21
C VAL A 435 10.11 -7.43 -9.79
N MET A 436 8.79 -7.44 -9.92
CA MET A 436 7.93 -6.42 -9.35
C MET A 436 7.71 -6.74 -7.86
N PRO A 437 8.14 -5.86 -6.94
CA PRO A 437 8.19 -6.16 -5.50
C PRO A 437 6.82 -6.17 -4.81
N TYR A 438 5.78 -5.61 -5.44
CA TYR A 438 4.46 -5.52 -4.86
C TYR A 438 3.39 -5.86 -5.88
N ALA A 439 2.48 -6.76 -5.52
CA ALA A 439 1.27 -7.06 -6.27
C ALA A 439 0.06 -7.19 -5.34
N THR A 440 -1.10 -6.78 -5.83
CA THR A 440 -2.36 -6.92 -5.09
C THR A 440 -2.87 -8.36 -5.17
N VAL A 441 -3.05 -8.98 -4.02
CA VAL A 441 -3.52 -10.38 -3.91
C VAL A 441 -4.97 -10.52 -4.35
N TYR A 442 -5.32 -11.65 -4.98
CA TYR A 442 -6.66 -12.00 -5.45
C TYR A 442 -7.29 -10.97 -6.42
N ARG A 443 -6.47 -10.14 -7.07
CA ARG A 443 -6.89 -9.12 -8.03
C ARG A 443 -6.03 -9.16 -9.29
N TYR A 444 -6.56 -8.64 -10.39
CA TYR A 444 -5.79 -8.43 -11.61
C TYR A 444 -4.73 -7.35 -11.41
N ASN A 445 -3.49 -7.70 -11.68
CA ASN A 445 -2.35 -6.79 -11.70
C ASN A 445 -1.89 -6.65 -13.15
N ARG A 446 -2.01 -5.44 -13.70
CA ARG A 446 -1.51 -5.11 -15.04
C ARG A 446 0.01 -4.89 -14.96
N VAL A 447 0.75 -5.69 -15.71
CA VAL A 447 2.21 -5.62 -15.86
C VAL A 447 2.50 -5.18 -17.28
N ALA A 448 3.13 -4.02 -17.44
CA ALA A 448 3.41 -3.48 -18.77
C ALA A 448 4.87 -3.06 -18.91
N LEU A 449 5.46 -3.40 -20.05
CA LEU A 449 6.80 -2.98 -20.45
C LEU A 449 6.72 -1.64 -21.16
N ASP A 450 7.51 -0.67 -20.73
CA ASP A 450 7.61 0.64 -21.39
C ASP A 450 8.44 0.51 -22.67
N THR A 451 7.75 0.43 -23.81
CA THR A 451 8.34 0.27 -25.14
C THR A 451 9.22 1.44 -25.54
N ASN A 452 9.08 2.62 -24.94
CA ASN A 452 9.97 3.77 -25.20
C ASN A 452 11.38 3.56 -24.67
N THR A 453 11.55 2.60 -23.76
CA THR A 453 12.84 2.24 -23.17
C THR A 453 13.48 0.99 -23.77
N MET A 454 12.81 0.37 -24.74
CA MET A 454 13.39 -0.70 -25.54
C MET A 454 14.43 -0.14 -26.50
N ASP A 455 15.42 -0.96 -26.84
CA ASP A 455 16.38 -0.61 -27.87
C ASP A 455 15.77 -0.71 -29.28
N ASN A 456 16.56 -0.33 -30.29
CA ASN A 456 16.04 -0.24 -31.65
C ASN A 456 15.78 -1.58 -32.35
N HIS A 457 16.24 -2.69 -31.75
CA HIS A 457 16.21 -4.03 -32.35
C HIS A 457 15.51 -5.06 -31.46
N THR A 458 14.77 -4.61 -30.46
CA THR A 458 13.91 -5.45 -29.62
C THR A 458 12.48 -4.97 -29.76
N ASP A 459 11.59 -5.91 -30.03
CA ASP A 459 10.15 -5.70 -30.05
C ASP A 459 9.47 -6.74 -29.16
N VAL A 460 8.21 -6.49 -28.80
CA VAL A 460 7.39 -7.43 -28.02
C VAL A 460 6.04 -7.59 -28.69
N GLU A 461 5.56 -8.83 -28.76
CA GLU A 461 4.27 -9.11 -29.38
C GLU A 461 3.10 -8.50 -28.58
N ASN A 462 3.15 -8.66 -27.27
CA ASN A 462 2.23 -8.01 -26.33
C ASN A 462 3.08 -7.32 -25.26
N ASN A 463 3.03 -5.99 -25.17
CA ASN A 463 3.75 -5.24 -24.14
C ASN A 463 3.01 -5.19 -22.79
N VAL A 464 1.80 -5.75 -22.70
CA VAL A 464 0.97 -5.79 -21.49
C VAL A 464 0.56 -7.23 -21.17
N SER A 465 0.72 -7.62 -19.91
CA SER A 465 0.27 -8.89 -19.35
C SER A 465 -0.55 -8.63 -18.08
N SER A 466 -1.48 -9.53 -17.74
CA SER A 466 -2.30 -9.42 -16.52
C SER A 466 -2.18 -10.70 -15.70
N VAL A 467 -1.89 -10.57 -14.40
CA VAL A 467 -1.72 -11.69 -13.49
C VAL A 467 -2.58 -11.55 -12.23
N VAL A 468 -3.01 -12.68 -11.65
CA VAL A 468 -3.83 -12.72 -10.42
C VAL A 468 -3.12 -13.59 -9.37
N PRO A 469 -2.28 -13.01 -8.50
CA PRO A 469 -1.53 -13.77 -7.50
C PRO A 469 -2.36 -14.06 -6.25
N THR A 470 -2.12 -15.20 -5.61
CA THR A 470 -2.54 -15.46 -4.23
C THR A 470 -1.55 -14.83 -3.25
N GLU A 471 -1.92 -14.75 -1.98
CA GLU A 471 -1.02 -14.26 -0.93
C GLU A 471 0.24 -15.13 -0.84
N GLY A 472 1.43 -14.50 -0.80
CA GLY A 472 2.71 -15.19 -0.76
C GLY A 472 3.22 -15.68 -2.13
N ALA A 473 2.46 -15.48 -3.22
CA ALA A 473 2.83 -16.03 -4.53
C ALA A 473 3.90 -15.22 -5.25
N LEU A 474 4.74 -15.93 -6.01
CA LEU A 474 5.60 -15.38 -7.06
C LEU A 474 5.05 -15.82 -8.42
N VAL A 475 4.26 -14.95 -9.06
CA VAL A 475 3.62 -15.28 -10.35
C VAL A 475 4.49 -14.80 -11.51
N ARG A 476 4.56 -15.58 -12.59
CA ARG A 476 5.32 -15.21 -13.80
C ARG A 476 4.44 -14.43 -14.78
N ALA A 477 4.88 -13.24 -15.19
CA ALA A 477 4.38 -12.51 -16.34
C ALA A 477 5.37 -12.69 -17.51
N ALA A 478 4.96 -13.45 -18.53
CA ALA A 478 5.79 -13.75 -19.70
C ALA A 478 5.47 -12.80 -20.85
N PHE A 479 6.52 -12.35 -21.54
CA PHE A 479 6.47 -11.48 -22.70
C PHE A 479 7.30 -12.10 -23.83
N ASP A 480 6.66 -12.30 -24.98
CA ASP A 480 7.31 -12.84 -26.17
C ASP A 480 8.05 -11.73 -26.89
N THR A 481 9.37 -11.76 -26.74
CA THR A 481 10.32 -10.79 -27.29
C THR A 481 10.84 -11.25 -28.65
N ARG A 482 10.95 -10.30 -29.58
CA ARG A 482 11.50 -10.50 -30.92
C ARG A 482 12.75 -9.64 -31.07
N ILE A 483 13.90 -10.27 -31.28
CA ILE A 483 15.21 -9.60 -31.35
C ILE A 483 15.71 -9.64 -32.79
N GLY A 484 15.98 -8.48 -33.37
CA GLY A 484 16.41 -8.33 -34.76
C GLY A 484 15.90 -7.02 -35.37
N VAL A 485 16.02 -6.89 -36.69
CA VAL A 485 15.63 -5.67 -37.39
C VAL A 485 14.10 -5.54 -37.39
N ARG A 486 13.61 -4.33 -37.14
CA ARG A 486 12.23 -3.93 -37.43
C ARG A 486 12.17 -3.32 -38.82
N ALA A 487 11.45 -3.95 -39.73
CA ALA A 487 11.39 -3.49 -41.10
C ALA A 487 9.96 -3.40 -41.64
N ILE A 488 9.73 -2.40 -42.48
CA ILE A 488 8.58 -2.33 -43.38
C ILE A 488 9.08 -2.71 -44.77
N ILE A 489 8.69 -3.90 -45.23
CA ILE A 489 9.07 -4.44 -46.54
C ILE A 489 7.90 -4.31 -47.49
N THR A 490 8.07 -3.54 -48.55
CA THR A 490 7.08 -3.42 -49.64
C THR A 490 7.32 -4.54 -50.65
N ALA A 491 6.44 -5.53 -50.67
CA ALA A 491 6.55 -6.69 -51.56
C ALA A 491 5.66 -6.54 -52.80
N ARG A 492 6.23 -6.82 -53.99
CA ARG A 492 5.50 -6.76 -55.26
C ARG A 492 5.64 -8.03 -56.08
N LEU A 493 4.56 -8.48 -56.70
CA LEU A 493 4.55 -9.61 -57.64
C LEU A 493 4.23 -9.10 -59.05
N GLY A 494 5.16 -9.24 -59.99
CA GLY A 494 4.98 -8.74 -61.37
C GLY A 494 4.69 -7.23 -61.43
N GLY A 495 5.30 -6.45 -60.53
CA GLY A 495 5.12 -4.99 -60.43
C GLY A 495 3.86 -4.52 -59.68
N ARG A 496 2.93 -5.42 -59.33
CA ARG A 496 1.72 -5.10 -58.57
C ARG A 496 1.90 -5.38 -57.06
N PRO A 497 1.26 -4.59 -56.18
CA PRO A 497 1.27 -4.86 -54.75
C PRO A 497 0.58 -6.18 -54.44
N LEU A 498 1.00 -6.83 -53.36
CA LEU A 498 0.37 -8.04 -52.86
C LEU A 498 -1.02 -7.74 -52.26
N PRO A 499 -1.94 -8.71 -52.27
CA PRO A 499 -3.28 -8.52 -51.73
C PRO A 499 -3.24 -8.30 -50.22
N PHE A 500 -4.09 -7.38 -49.74
CA PHE A 500 -4.29 -7.11 -48.32
C PHE A 500 -4.72 -8.38 -47.57
N GLY A 501 -4.20 -8.57 -46.36
CA GLY A 501 -4.52 -9.71 -45.51
C GLY A 501 -3.79 -11.01 -45.88
N ALA A 502 -2.90 -10.99 -46.87
CA ALA A 502 -2.03 -12.14 -47.15
C ALA A 502 -1.13 -12.44 -45.95
N ILE A 503 -1.02 -13.71 -45.58
CA ILE A 503 -0.21 -14.16 -44.45
C ILE A 503 1.24 -14.22 -44.88
N VAL A 504 2.12 -13.63 -44.09
CA VAL A 504 3.57 -13.63 -44.30
C VAL A 504 4.23 -14.44 -43.20
N ARG A 505 5.15 -15.32 -43.57
CA ARG A 505 6.00 -16.07 -42.65
C ARG A 505 7.45 -15.98 -43.10
N GLU A 506 8.33 -15.50 -42.24
CA GLU A 506 9.77 -15.59 -42.49
C GLU A 506 10.23 -17.04 -42.25
N THR A 507 10.99 -17.58 -43.20
CA THR A 507 11.31 -19.02 -43.27
C THR A 507 12.25 -19.53 -42.18
N ALA A 508 13.18 -18.72 -41.69
CA ALA A 508 14.21 -19.16 -40.74
C ALA A 508 13.80 -18.99 -39.28
N SER A 509 13.24 -17.83 -38.95
CA SER A 509 12.81 -17.42 -37.60
C SER A 509 11.37 -17.83 -37.28
N GLY A 510 10.55 -18.12 -38.30
CA GLY A 510 9.13 -18.43 -38.13
C GLY A 510 8.26 -17.21 -37.80
N ILE A 511 8.81 -15.99 -37.83
CA ILE A 511 8.06 -14.76 -37.55
C ILE A 511 6.90 -14.62 -38.55
N THR A 512 5.70 -14.42 -38.02
CA THR A 512 4.49 -14.21 -38.81
C THR A 512 4.06 -12.75 -38.80
N SER A 513 3.53 -12.30 -39.93
CA SER A 513 2.90 -11.00 -40.11
C SER A 513 1.82 -11.08 -41.20
N MET A 514 1.26 -9.95 -41.57
CA MET A 514 0.27 -9.82 -42.64
C MET A 514 0.62 -8.66 -43.57
N VAL A 515 0.20 -8.79 -44.83
CA VAL A 515 0.29 -7.72 -45.82
C VAL A 515 -0.79 -6.68 -45.53
N GLY A 516 -0.36 -5.44 -45.30
CA GLY A 516 -1.23 -4.27 -45.18
C GLY A 516 -1.47 -3.60 -46.54
N ASP A 517 -1.77 -2.31 -46.50
CA ASP A 517 -2.01 -1.52 -47.70
C ASP A 517 -0.75 -1.42 -48.58
N ASP A 518 -0.95 -1.30 -49.90
CA ASP A 518 0.12 -1.19 -50.92
C ASP A 518 1.19 -2.30 -50.90
N GLY A 519 0.88 -3.46 -50.33
CA GLY A 519 1.83 -4.57 -50.24
C GLY A 519 2.88 -4.39 -49.14
N GLN A 520 2.65 -3.50 -48.17
CA GLN A 520 3.55 -3.26 -47.05
C GLN A 520 3.44 -4.36 -45.99
N ILE A 521 4.58 -4.78 -45.46
CA ILE A 521 4.67 -5.83 -44.45
C ILE A 521 5.54 -5.32 -43.31
N TYR A 522 4.97 -5.14 -42.12
CA TYR A 522 5.74 -4.86 -40.91
C TYR A 522 6.18 -6.16 -40.25
N LEU A 523 7.48 -6.32 -40.03
CA LEU A 523 8.07 -7.47 -39.35
C LEU A 523 9.07 -6.96 -38.32
N SER A 524 9.05 -7.57 -37.14
CA SER A 524 9.99 -7.29 -36.06
C SER A 524 10.75 -8.55 -35.66
N GLY A 525 12.05 -8.38 -35.35
CA GLY A 525 12.94 -9.50 -35.06
C GLY A 525 13.56 -10.15 -36.30
N LEU A 526 13.60 -9.46 -37.44
CA LEU A 526 14.11 -10.06 -38.68
C LEU A 526 15.64 -10.25 -38.64
N PRO A 527 16.16 -11.41 -39.14
CA PRO A 527 17.56 -11.51 -39.47
C PRO A 527 17.91 -10.58 -40.64
N LEU A 528 19.18 -10.22 -40.81
CA LEU A 528 19.62 -9.30 -41.88
C LEU A 528 19.36 -9.84 -43.29
N LYS A 529 19.27 -11.14 -43.47
CA LYS A 529 18.97 -11.79 -44.76
C LYS A 529 18.04 -12.97 -44.52
N GLY A 530 17.10 -13.19 -45.43
CA GLY A 530 16.14 -14.28 -45.32
C GLY A 530 15.13 -14.27 -46.46
N GLU A 531 14.10 -15.09 -46.31
CA GLU A 531 13.03 -15.24 -47.29
C GLU A 531 11.67 -15.12 -46.61
N LEU A 532 10.78 -14.32 -47.21
CA LEU A 532 9.39 -14.20 -46.79
C LEU A 532 8.53 -15.12 -47.65
N PHE A 533 7.93 -16.13 -47.03
CA PHE A 533 6.89 -16.94 -47.62
C PHE A 533 5.54 -16.24 -47.45
N ILE A 534 4.90 -15.87 -48.55
CA ILE A 534 3.66 -15.09 -48.54
C ILE A 534 2.54 -15.89 -49.21
N GLN A 535 1.40 -16.03 -48.53
CA GLN A 535 0.28 -16.85 -48.98
C GLN A 535 -1.05 -16.11 -48.77
N TRP A 536 -1.89 -16.05 -49.82
CA TRP A 536 -3.22 -15.43 -49.79
C TRP A 536 -4.36 -16.37 -50.23
N GLY A 537 -4.04 -17.64 -50.49
CA GLY A 537 -5.01 -18.68 -50.82
C GLY A 537 -4.37 -20.07 -50.83
N GLU A 538 -5.17 -21.11 -51.07
CA GLU A 538 -4.69 -22.50 -50.98
C GLU A 538 -3.98 -23.00 -52.25
N GLY A 539 -4.24 -22.38 -53.40
CA GLY A 539 -3.68 -22.81 -54.68
C GLY A 539 -2.17 -22.51 -54.83
N LYS A 540 -1.46 -23.31 -55.64
CA LYS A 540 -0.02 -23.09 -55.95
C LYS A 540 0.28 -21.69 -56.53
N ASN A 541 -0.71 -21.04 -57.13
CA ASN A 541 -0.62 -19.70 -57.70
C ASN A 541 -0.96 -18.57 -56.70
N ALA A 542 -1.41 -18.91 -55.50
CA ALA A 542 -1.80 -17.97 -54.45
C ALA A 542 -0.73 -17.81 -53.35
N ARG A 543 0.54 -18.04 -53.74
CA ARG A 543 1.71 -17.94 -52.88
C ARG A 543 2.94 -17.44 -53.64
N CYS A 544 3.85 -16.76 -52.95
CA CYS A 544 5.13 -16.34 -53.50
C CYS A 544 6.21 -16.26 -52.41
N ILE A 545 7.47 -16.22 -52.82
CA ILE A 545 8.65 -16.10 -51.96
C ILE A 545 9.34 -14.77 -52.28
N ALA A 546 9.56 -13.93 -51.28
CA ALA A 546 10.28 -12.66 -51.43
C ALA A 546 11.60 -12.72 -50.63
N PRO A 547 12.75 -12.92 -51.30
CA PRO A 547 14.05 -12.81 -50.63
C PRO A 547 14.31 -11.35 -50.26
N TYR A 548 14.96 -11.13 -49.12
CA TYR A 548 15.32 -9.81 -48.65
C TYR A 548 16.74 -9.78 -48.07
N ALA A 549 17.39 -8.61 -48.17
CA ALA A 549 18.69 -8.34 -47.59
C ALA A 549 18.71 -6.91 -47.06
N LEU A 550 18.94 -6.77 -45.75
CA LEU A 550 19.02 -5.52 -45.00
C LEU A 550 20.50 -5.22 -44.69
N ALA A 551 20.85 -3.94 -44.62
CA ALA A 551 22.20 -3.52 -44.25
C ALA A 551 22.43 -3.70 -42.75
N GLU A 552 23.68 -3.90 -42.30
CA GLU A 552 23.98 -4.05 -40.86
C GLU A 552 23.55 -2.82 -40.04
N ASP A 553 23.62 -1.62 -40.63
CA ASP A 553 23.17 -0.38 -39.98
C ASP A 553 21.67 -0.35 -39.67
N SER A 554 20.87 -1.25 -40.28
CA SER A 554 19.44 -1.41 -39.96
C SER A 554 19.20 -1.79 -38.50
N LEU A 555 20.15 -2.45 -37.82
CA LEU A 555 20.04 -2.78 -36.40
C LEU A 555 20.08 -1.54 -35.48
N LYS A 556 20.61 -0.41 -35.97
CA LYS A 556 20.67 0.85 -35.23
C LYS A 556 19.45 1.74 -35.48
N GLN A 557 18.67 1.45 -36.52
CA GLN A 557 17.50 2.23 -36.90
C GLN A 557 16.26 1.74 -36.16
N ALA A 558 15.34 2.65 -35.83
CA ALA A 558 14.07 2.27 -35.21
C ALA A 558 13.23 1.39 -36.15
N ILE A 559 13.13 1.78 -37.42
CA ILE A 559 12.46 1.02 -38.48
C ILE A 559 13.28 1.19 -39.77
N THR A 560 13.54 0.10 -40.48
CA THR A 560 14.12 0.11 -41.83
C THR A 560 13.04 -0.10 -42.88
N ILE A 561 13.06 0.70 -43.94
CA ILE A 561 12.15 0.52 -45.08
C ILE A 561 12.92 -0.16 -46.21
N ALA A 562 12.35 -1.23 -46.77
CA ALA A 562 12.95 -1.97 -47.88
C ALA A 562 11.87 -2.37 -48.90
N SER A 563 12.33 -2.78 -50.09
CA SER A 563 11.46 -3.32 -51.14
C SER A 563 11.94 -4.70 -51.55
N ALA A 564 11.00 -5.62 -51.80
CA ALA A 564 11.31 -6.97 -52.22
C ALA A 564 10.44 -7.37 -53.42
N THR A 565 11.05 -8.11 -54.36
CA THR A 565 10.31 -8.66 -55.50
C THR A 565 9.93 -10.10 -55.17
N CYS A 566 8.64 -10.41 -55.24
CA CYS A 566 8.14 -11.74 -54.97
C CYS A 566 8.26 -12.62 -56.22
N ILE A 567 8.72 -13.85 -56.03
CA ILE A 567 8.90 -14.86 -57.08
C ILE A 567 7.94 -16.01 -56.78
N ARG A 568 7.27 -16.54 -57.80
CA ARG A 568 6.45 -17.75 -57.60
C ARG A 568 7.39 -18.94 -57.38
N PRO A 569 7.15 -19.80 -56.38
CA PRO A 569 7.93 -21.01 -56.21
C PRO A 569 7.85 -21.83 -57.50
N SER A 570 9.02 -22.14 -58.08
CA SER A 570 9.14 -23.05 -59.21
C SER A 570 8.60 -24.42 -58.83
N SER A 571 8.00 -25.08 -59.83
CA SER A 571 7.13 -26.26 -59.76
C SER A 571 7.58 -27.38 -58.82
#